data_AF-A0A525CN41-F1
#
_entry.id   AF-A0A525CN41-F1
#
_cell.length_a   1.000
_cell.length_b   1.000
_cell.length_c   1.000
_cell.angle_alpha   90.00
_cell.angle_beta   90.00
_cell.angle_gamma   90.00
#
_symmetry.space_group_name_H-M   'P 1'
#
loop_
_entity.id
_entity.type
_entity.pdbx_description
1 polymer ?
#
loop_
_entity_poly.entity_id
_entity_poly.type
_entity_poly.pdbx_seq_one_letter_code
_entity_poly.pdbx_strand_id
1 'polypeptide(L)'
;MKSCINKLTKHSPGGRMLTKVLALMVGVLFGSAVSANELKDISVSSLSGERVQVVFELSSPLEGDPNSFTIGDPARVSVDFVGTANKLDKKSLDVGVGVAQKITTAEAGGRTRAVIYLAEQVPYTIVTKDNKVALILGTTDSAKPAATESVAKAPAEVKTGTSVSMQERKAKKIKGPHVEYLDFRRGESGEGRVIISLSDATIPVDVRSEAGQVVVDFTGTRVPAELIKRLDVMDFGTPVKTVDTGMRDGNARIVISPSTEFYEQLAYQSDKLLTIELRPLTKDEKEEIERENAVFTGDRLTLNFQNIEVRAVLQLIADFTGMNVVVSDSVNGSLTLRLQNVPWD
;
A
#
# COMPACT_ATOMS: atom_id res chain seq x y z
N MET A 1 66.23 39.08 -43.43
CA MET A 1 66.56 40.50 -43.17
C MET A 1 65.54 41.02 -42.16
N LYS A 2 65.81 40.91 -40.85
CA LYS A 2 66.39 41.95 -39.98
C LYS A 2 65.86 43.37 -40.27
N SER A 3 64.98 43.87 -39.42
CA SER A 3 64.91 45.29 -39.03
C SER A 3 64.17 45.34 -37.68
N CYS A 4 64.89 45.30 -36.57
CA CYS A 4 65.53 46.43 -35.86
C CYS A 4 64.53 47.34 -35.14
N ILE A 5 64.57 47.16 -33.82
CA ILE A 5 63.93 47.85 -32.71
C ILE A 5 64.65 49.18 -32.39
N ASN A 6 63.97 50.01 -31.58
CA ASN A 6 64.44 51.10 -30.69
C ASN A 6 64.42 52.52 -31.30
N LYS A 7 63.99 53.59 -30.60
CA LYS A 7 63.85 53.85 -29.15
C LYS A 7 63.17 55.23 -28.93
N LEU A 8 62.87 55.54 -27.65
CA LEU A 8 62.81 56.88 -27.00
C LEU A 8 61.46 57.64 -27.01
N THR A 9 60.67 57.58 -25.91
CA THR A 9 60.62 58.47 -24.71
C THR A 9 59.94 59.83 -24.90
N LYS A 10 58.85 60.13 -24.15
CA LYS A 10 58.84 60.99 -22.93
C LYS A 10 57.41 61.36 -22.46
N HIS A 11 57.22 61.26 -21.13
CA HIS A 11 56.47 62.11 -20.19
C HIS A 11 55.16 62.84 -20.56
N SER A 12 54.06 62.48 -19.84
CA SER A 12 53.20 63.24 -18.88
C SER A 12 52.87 64.73 -19.16
N PRO A 13 51.71 65.32 -18.73
CA PRO A 13 50.99 65.03 -17.47
C PRO A 13 49.45 65.27 -17.42
N GLY A 14 48.85 64.88 -16.28
CA GLY A 14 47.68 65.52 -15.61
C GLY A 14 46.32 65.51 -16.34
N GLY A 15 45.19 65.13 -15.74
CA GLY A 15 44.87 64.76 -14.37
C GLY A 15 43.34 64.73 -14.20
N ARG A 16 42.91 64.13 -13.06
CA ARG A 16 41.57 64.16 -12.43
C ARG A 16 40.48 63.35 -13.15
N MET A 17 39.56 62.60 -12.54
CA MET A 17 39.24 62.19 -11.16
C MET A 17 37.92 61.39 -11.28
N LEU A 18 37.78 60.21 -10.65
CA LEU A 18 36.57 59.52 -10.13
C LEU A 18 36.77 57.99 -10.23
N THR A 19 37.08 57.24 -9.17
CA THR A 19 36.20 56.73 -8.09
C THR A 19 36.07 55.19 -8.21
N LYS A 20 36.85 54.50 -7.36
CA LYS A 20 36.59 53.25 -6.62
C LYS A 20 35.62 52.19 -7.20
N VAL A 21 36.10 50.93 -7.32
CA VAL A 21 35.76 49.76 -6.47
C VAL A 21 36.01 48.45 -7.23
N LEU A 22 36.80 47.60 -6.58
CA LEU A 22 37.12 46.19 -6.82
C LEU A 22 35.89 45.26 -6.62
N ALA A 23 35.62 44.32 -7.52
CA ALA A 23 35.00 43.02 -7.17
C ALA A 23 35.06 42.00 -8.32
N LEU A 24 35.87 40.96 -8.11
CA LEU A 24 35.90 39.70 -8.85
C LEU A 24 34.60 38.92 -8.55
N MET A 25 33.69 38.83 -9.52
CA MET A 25 32.44 38.08 -9.36
C MET A 25 32.64 36.61 -9.78
N VAL A 26 33.11 35.78 -8.84
CA VAL A 26 33.00 34.32 -8.92
C VAL A 26 31.57 33.96 -8.55
N GLY A 27 30.75 33.61 -9.53
CA GLY A 27 29.41 33.10 -9.31
C GLY A 27 29.46 31.70 -8.70
N VAL A 28 29.30 31.62 -7.37
CA VAL A 28 29.03 30.37 -6.67
C VAL A 28 27.58 30.00 -6.95
N LEU A 29 27.38 29.03 -7.84
CA LEU A 29 26.12 28.28 -7.94
C LEU A 29 25.98 27.43 -6.67
N PHE A 30 25.31 27.96 -5.65
CA PHE A 30 24.79 27.15 -4.56
C PHE A 30 23.63 26.32 -5.10
N GLY A 31 23.91 25.09 -5.53
CA GLY A 31 22.87 24.08 -5.68
C GLY A 31 22.30 23.78 -4.30
N SER A 32 21.02 24.08 -4.08
CA SER A 32 20.31 23.63 -2.88
C SER A 32 20.25 22.10 -2.92
N ALA A 33 21.11 21.44 -2.15
CA ALA A 33 20.89 20.05 -1.81
C ALA A 33 19.65 20.01 -0.92
N VAL A 34 18.51 19.62 -1.48
CA VAL A 34 17.38 19.15 -0.66
C VAL A 34 17.90 17.94 0.09
N SER A 35 18.17 18.10 1.38
CA SER A 35 18.46 16.95 2.24
C SER A 35 17.19 16.13 2.32
N ALA A 36 17.26 14.85 1.92
CA ALA A 36 16.16 13.93 2.10
C ALA A 36 15.85 13.83 3.60
N ASN A 37 14.56 13.81 3.95
CA ASN A 37 14.13 13.49 5.31
C ASN A 37 14.63 12.08 5.68
N GLU A 38 14.69 11.73 6.94
CA GLU A 38 15.24 10.44 7.39
C GLU A 38 14.32 9.77 8.40
N LEU A 39 13.93 8.51 8.15
CA LEU A 39 13.27 7.66 9.14
C LEU A 39 14.31 7.20 10.16
N LYS A 40 14.21 7.71 11.39
CA LYS A 40 15.17 7.54 12.49
C LYS A 40 14.81 6.42 13.44
N ASP A 41 13.53 6.25 13.73
CA ASP A 41 13.07 5.25 14.68
C ASP A 41 11.68 4.72 14.35
N ILE A 42 11.41 3.49 14.81
CA ILE A 42 10.08 2.88 14.84
C ILE A 42 9.84 2.35 16.24
N SER A 43 8.84 2.90 16.93
CA SER A 43 8.39 2.40 18.23
C SER A 43 6.98 1.82 18.14
N VAL A 44 6.75 0.72 18.88
CA VAL A 44 5.45 0.06 18.94
C VAL A 44 4.98 -0.01 20.39
N SER A 45 3.72 0.31 20.61
CA SER A 45 3.08 0.24 21.94
C SER A 45 1.63 -0.25 21.82
N SER A 46 1.14 -0.91 22.87
CA SER A 46 -0.28 -1.22 22.99
C SER A 46 -1.04 -0.04 23.59
N LEU A 47 -2.27 0.15 23.12
CA LEU A 47 -3.22 1.13 23.62
C LEU A 47 -4.44 0.41 24.22
N SER A 48 -5.24 1.13 25.00
CA SER A 48 -6.51 0.60 25.50
C SER A 48 -7.45 0.21 24.34
N GLY A 49 -8.20 -0.88 24.54
CA GLY A 49 -9.17 -1.40 23.58
C GLY A 49 -8.56 -2.24 22.46
N GLU A 50 -7.59 -3.11 22.76
CA GLU A 50 -6.92 -3.99 21.78
C GLU A 50 -6.23 -3.25 20.62
N ARG A 51 -5.97 -1.95 20.80
CA ARG A 51 -5.32 -1.11 19.79
C ARG A 51 -3.81 -1.19 19.88
N VAL A 52 -3.15 -1.03 18.74
CA VAL A 52 -1.68 -0.98 18.64
C VAL A 52 -1.30 0.33 17.98
N GLN A 53 -0.33 1.04 18.54
CA GLN A 53 0.23 2.24 17.96
C GLN A 53 1.66 1.96 17.49
N VAL A 54 1.89 2.18 16.20
CA VAL A 54 3.22 2.18 15.58
C VAL A 54 3.58 3.63 15.28
N VAL A 55 4.68 4.13 15.86
CA VAL A 55 5.16 5.51 15.66
C VAL A 55 6.45 5.48 14.86
N PHE A 56 6.43 6.18 13.73
CA PHE A 56 7.58 6.43 12.87
C PHE A 56 8.14 7.81 13.20
N GLU A 57 9.41 7.90 13.62
CA GLU A 57 10.09 9.15 13.92
C GLU A 57 10.99 9.57 12.75
N LEU A 58 10.76 10.77 12.24
CA LEU A 58 11.47 11.36 11.12
C LEU A 58 12.48 12.42 11.59
N SER A 59 13.48 12.77 10.77
CA SER A 59 14.43 13.85 11.10
C SER A 59 13.82 15.25 10.93
N SER A 60 12.78 15.39 10.11
CA SER A 60 11.99 16.61 9.94
C SER A 60 10.50 16.27 9.74
N PRO A 61 9.58 17.23 9.92
CA PRO A 61 8.17 17.06 9.55
C PRO A 61 8.01 16.58 8.10
N LEU A 62 7.02 15.71 7.87
CA LEU A 62 6.71 15.21 6.53
C LEU A 62 6.03 16.31 5.71
N GLU A 63 6.43 16.47 4.44
CA GLU A 63 5.74 17.36 3.51
C GLU A 63 4.46 16.67 3.02
N GLY A 64 3.35 16.93 3.71
CA GLY A 64 2.04 16.32 3.42
C GLY A 64 1.76 15.05 4.23
N ASP A 65 0.67 14.36 3.87
CA ASP A 65 0.28 13.11 4.51
C ASP A 65 1.00 11.91 3.88
N PRO A 66 1.34 10.88 4.68
CA PRO A 66 1.93 9.66 4.14
C PRO A 66 0.89 8.89 3.32
N ASN A 67 1.33 8.25 2.24
CA ASN A 67 0.45 7.35 1.50
C ASN A 67 0.33 6.03 2.26
N SER A 68 -0.87 5.44 2.28
CA SER A 68 -1.08 4.15 2.92
C SER A 68 -1.95 3.22 2.07
N PHE A 69 -1.69 1.92 2.17
CA PHE A 69 -2.42 0.90 1.45
C PHE A 69 -2.53 -0.38 2.27
N THR A 70 -3.60 -1.14 2.05
CA THR A 70 -3.87 -2.39 2.78
C THR A 70 -3.97 -3.54 1.79
N ILE A 71 -3.41 -4.68 2.18
CA ILE A 71 -3.51 -5.96 1.47
C ILE A 71 -4.14 -6.95 2.44
N GLY A 72 -5.24 -7.60 2.04
CA GLY A 72 -5.98 -8.52 2.92
C GLY A 72 -5.38 -9.94 3.03
N ASP A 73 -4.66 -10.40 2.01
CA ASP A 73 -4.18 -11.79 1.95
C ASP A 73 -2.73 -11.90 1.47
N PRO A 74 -1.76 -12.15 2.38
CA PRO A 74 -1.92 -12.10 3.83
C PRO A 74 -2.08 -10.65 4.34
N ALA A 75 -2.69 -10.47 5.51
CA ALA A 75 -3.04 -9.17 6.07
C ALA A 75 -1.82 -8.26 6.31
N ARG A 76 -1.75 -7.13 5.60
CA ARG A 76 -0.65 -6.16 5.68
C ARG A 76 -1.18 -4.73 5.53
N VAL A 77 -0.59 -3.81 6.29
CA VAL A 77 -0.73 -2.36 6.07
C VAL A 77 0.65 -1.82 5.68
N SER A 78 0.70 -1.02 4.64
CA SER A 78 1.94 -0.37 4.22
C SER A 78 1.79 1.14 4.27
N VAL A 79 2.85 1.81 4.71
CA VAL A 79 2.93 3.26 4.86
C VAL A 79 4.17 3.76 4.13
N ASP A 80 3.97 4.68 3.20
CA ASP A 80 5.01 5.25 2.35
C ASP A 80 5.35 6.69 2.77
N PHE A 81 6.63 6.90 3.04
CA PHE A 81 7.22 8.20 3.36
C PHE A 81 7.98 8.73 2.15
N VAL A 82 7.35 9.61 1.38
CA VAL A 82 7.95 10.25 0.20
C VAL A 82 9.07 11.20 0.64
N GLY A 83 10.16 11.27 -0.14
CA GLY A 83 11.31 12.13 0.15
C GLY A 83 12.08 11.73 1.41
N THR A 84 11.88 10.50 1.89
CA THR A 84 12.42 10.03 3.18
C THR A 84 13.35 8.83 2.96
N ALA A 85 14.58 8.94 3.43
CA ALA A 85 15.58 7.86 3.46
C ALA A 85 15.44 6.99 4.72
N ASN A 86 15.82 5.73 4.64
CA ASN A 86 15.75 4.79 5.75
C ASN A 86 17.08 4.82 6.55
N LYS A 87 17.04 5.31 7.79
CA LYS A 87 18.19 5.37 8.71
C LYS A 87 18.01 4.52 9.96
N LEU A 88 17.13 3.51 9.89
CA LEU A 88 16.95 2.55 10.98
C LEU A 88 18.15 1.60 11.09
N ASP A 89 18.49 1.22 12.32
CA ASP A 89 19.52 0.21 12.59
C ASP A 89 19.13 -1.17 12.04
N LYS A 90 17.81 -1.48 12.08
CA LYS A 90 17.25 -2.73 11.58
C LYS A 90 16.13 -2.46 10.59
N LYS A 91 16.21 -3.09 9.43
CA LYS A 91 15.16 -3.05 8.39
C LYS A 91 13.98 -3.98 8.68
N SER A 92 14.10 -4.83 9.69
CA SER A 92 13.07 -5.78 10.11
C SER A 92 13.00 -5.80 11.63
N LEU A 93 11.78 -5.66 12.16
CA LEU A 93 11.47 -5.70 13.58
C LEU A 93 10.36 -6.72 13.80
N ASP A 94 10.62 -7.74 14.61
CA ASP A 94 9.57 -8.60 15.14
C ASP A 94 8.88 -7.88 16.29
N VAL A 95 7.55 -7.77 16.21
CA VAL A 95 6.73 -6.95 17.12
C VAL A 95 5.98 -7.85 18.07
N GLY A 96 5.11 -8.73 17.55
CA GLY A 96 4.29 -9.64 18.36
C GLY A 96 3.38 -8.94 19.38
N VAL A 97 2.88 -7.74 19.10
CA VAL A 97 2.03 -6.95 20.00
C VAL A 97 0.66 -6.75 19.35
N GLY A 98 -0.40 -7.20 20.04
CA GLY A 98 -1.77 -7.14 19.52
C GLY A 98 -1.86 -7.82 18.15
N VAL A 99 -2.45 -7.12 17.18
CA VAL A 99 -2.55 -7.61 15.80
C VAL A 99 -1.29 -7.41 14.96
N ALA A 100 -0.30 -6.65 15.42
CA ALA A 100 0.94 -6.38 14.67
C ALA A 100 2.00 -7.44 14.96
N GLN A 101 2.39 -8.21 13.93
CA GLN A 101 3.35 -9.30 14.07
C GLN A 101 4.78 -8.86 13.75
N LYS A 102 4.97 -8.16 12.63
CA LYS A 102 6.30 -7.80 12.10
C LYS A 102 6.24 -6.50 11.32
N ILE A 103 7.32 -5.73 11.33
CA ILE A 103 7.49 -4.54 10.51
C ILE A 103 8.75 -4.69 9.67
N THR A 104 8.65 -4.46 8.36
CA THR A 104 9.81 -4.37 7.47
C THR A 104 9.86 -3.01 6.78
N THR A 105 11.06 -2.53 6.48
CA THR A 105 11.27 -1.26 5.78
C THR A 105 12.16 -1.45 4.56
N ALA A 106 11.78 -0.79 3.47
CA ALA A 106 12.54 -0.76 2.22
C ALA A 106 12.59 0.67 1.67
N GLU A 107 13.74 1.06 1.12
CA GLU A 107 13.93 2.36 0.47
C GLU A 107 14.11 2.13 -1.03
N ALA A 108 13.29 2.79 -1.84
CA ALA A 108 13.39 2.75 -3.30
C ALA A 108 12.74 4.00 -3.90
N GLY A 109 13.26 4.51 -5.02
CA GLY A 109 12.61 5.60 -5.77
C GLY A 109 12.34 6.87 -4.97
N GLY A 110 13.23 7.22 -4.02
CA GLY A 110 13.10 8.42 -3.20
C GLY A 110 12.00 8.35 -2.12
N ARG A 111 11.51 7.15 -1.79
CA ARG A 111 10.58 6.93 -0.66
C ARG A 111 11.04 5.76 0.20
N THR A 112 10.68 5.81 1.48
CA THR A 112 10.78 4.67 2.39
C THR A 112 9.39 4.07 2.58
N ARG A 113 9.23 2.77 2.32
CA ARG A 113 8.02 2.00 2.59
C ARG A 113 8.21 1.19 3.86
N ALA A 114 7.31 1.35 4.82
CA ALA A 114 7.17 0.47 5.97
C ALA A 114 5.99 -0.48 5.75
N VAL A 115 6.21 -1.79 5.84
CA VAL A 115 5.19 -2.83 5.71
C VAL A 115 4.98 -3.47 7.08
N ILE A 116 3.76 -3.38 7.60
CA ILE A 116 3.33 -3.96 8.86
C ILE A 116 2.54 -5.24 8.52
N TYR A 117 3.07 -6.38 8.93
CA TYR A 117 2.43 -7.69 8.83
C TYR A 117 1.50 -7.86 10.02
N LEU A 118 0.25 -8.22 9.73
CA LEU A 118 -0.81 -8.33 10.71
C LEU A 118 -1.26 -9.78 10.86
N ALA A 119 -1.72 -10.13 12.06
CA ALA A 119 -2.36 -11.42 12.33
C ALA A 119 -3.73 -11.52 11.63
N GLU A 120 -4.44 -10.41 11.56
CA GLU A 120 -5.74 -10.28 10.91
C GLU A 120 -5.93 -8.84 10.41
N GLN A 121 -6.87 -8.64 9.49
CA GLN A 121 -7.15 -7.31 8.94
C GLN A 121 -7.97 -6.49 9.94
N VAL A 122 -7.46 -5.31 10.31
CA VAL A 122 -8.13 -4.38 11.23
C VAL A 122 -8.24 -2.99 10.61
N PRO A 123 -9.24 -2.17 11.01
CA PRO A 123 -9.25 -0.75 10.68
C PRO A 123 -8.02 -0.06 11.26
N TYR A 124 -7.60 1.03 10.64
CA TYR A 124 -6.50 1.85 11.13
C TYR A 124 -6.73 3.33 10.88
N THR A 125 -5.93 4.15 11.54
CA THR A 125 -5.88 5.59 11.31
C THR A 125 -4.42 6.03 11.32
N ILE A 126 -4.08 7.01 10.48
CA ILE A 126 -2.75 7.62 10.49
C ILE A 126 -2.89 9.06 10.99
N VAL A 127 -2.05 9.42 11.96
CA VAL A 127 -1.99 10.76 12.53
C VAL A 127 -0.57 11.28 12.39
N THR A 128 -0.41 12.38 11.67
CA THR A 128 0.88 13.08 11.54
C THR A 128 0.93 14.24 12.52
N LYS A 129 1.97 14.30 13.35
CA LYS A 129 2.23 15.41 14.27
C LYS A 129 3.71 15.69 14.35
N ASP A 130 4.10 16.92 14.04
CA ASP A 130 5.50 17.35 13.98
C ASP A 130 6.31 16.43 13.05
N ASN A 131 7.40 15.85 13.56
CA ASN A 131 8.23 14.87 12.85
C ASN A 131 7.84 13.41 13.12
N LYS A 132 6.64 13.15 13.65
CA LYS A 132 6.17 11.81 13.98
C LYS A 132 4.91 11.46 13.19
N VAL A 133 4.88 10.24 12.66
CA VAL A 133 3.70 9.64 12.03
C VAL A 133 3.26 8.45 12.88
N ALA A 134 2.03 8.47 13.37
CA ALA A 134 1.46 7.41 14.18
C ALA A 134 0.41 6.62 13.38
N LEU A 135 0.67 5.34 13.15
CA LEU A 135 -0.31 4.37 12.67
C LEU A 135 -0.98 3.71 13.87
N ILE A 136 -2.29 3.91 14.02
CA ILE A 136 -3.10 3.33 15.08
C ILE A 136 -3.94 2.21 14.45
N LEU A 137 -3.66 0.97 14.83
CA LEU A 137 -4.34 -0.25 14.38
C LEU A 137 -5.42 -0.64 15.41
N GLY A 138 -6.60 -1.07 14.94
CA GLY A 138 -7.71 -1.54 15.77
C GLY A 138 -8.92 -0.59 15.77
N THR A 139 -10.01 -1.02 16.42
CA THR A 139 -11.35 -0.42 16.27
C THR A 139 -11.37 1.06 16.63
N THR A 140 -11.75 1.88 15.64
CA THR A 140 -12.31 3.20 15.86
C THR A 140 -13.79 3.05 16.25
N ASP A 141 -14.20 3.72 17.31
CA ASP A 141 -15.62 3.91 17.59
C ASP A 141 -16.30 4.49 16.33
N SER A 142 -17.40 3.87 15.95
CA SER A 142 -18.16 4.15 14.73
C SER A 142 -18.58 5.61 14.61
N ALA A 143 -18.39 6.20 13.43
CA ALA A 143 -19.15 7.37 13.00
C ALA A 143 -19.55 7.22 11.51
N LYS A 144 -20.71 6.60 11.32
CA LYS A 144 -21.48 6.60 10.06
C LYS A 144 -22.22 7.94 9.91
N PRO A 145 -22.30 8.48 8.69
CA PRO A 145 -23.56 9.07 8.21
C PRO A 145 -23.97 8.36 6.90
N ALA A 146 -25.09 7.62 6.85
CA ALA A 146 -26.46 8.12 6.71
C ALA A 146 -26.68 8.78 5.34
N ALA A 147 -27.38 8.02 4.50
CA ALA A 147 -27.77 8.36 3.14
C ALA A 147 -28.81 9.49 3.10
N THR A 148 -28.79 10.24 2.00
CA THR A 148 -29.97 10.96 1.49
C THR A 148 -30.06 10.73 -0.01
N GLU A 149 -31.24 10.28 -0.41
CA GLU A 149 -31.68 9.95 -1.76
C GLU A 149 -31.80 11.20 -2.64
N SER A 150 -31.61 11.06 -3.94
CA SER A 150 -32.40 11.82 -4.92
C SER A 150 -32.43 11.12 -6.28
N VAL A 151 -33.65 10.91 -6.74
CA VAL A 151 -34.10 10.22 -7.95
C VAL A 151 -33.96 11.12 -9.18
N ALA A 152 -33.57 10.59 -10.35
CA ALA A 152 -34.29 10.72 -11.64
C ALA A 152 -33.45 10.43 -12.91
N LYS A 153 -33.86 9.36 -13.61
CA LYS A 153 -34.26 9.31 -15.03
C LYS A 153 -33.20 9.41 -16.15
N ALA A 154 -33.00 8.26 -16.80
CA ALA A 154 -32.45 8.11 -18.16
C ALA A 154 -33.44 8.63 -19.24
N PRO A 155 -32.95 8.90 -20.47
CA PRO A 155 -33.00 7.87 -21.50
C PRO A 155 -31.76 7.76 -22.39
N ALA A 156 -31.63 6.58 -22.99
CA ALA A 156 -30.59 6.15 -23.92
C ALA A 156 -30.72 6.76 -25.32
N GLU A 157 -29.60 6.82 -26.05
CA GLU A 157 -29.56 6.36 -27.45
C GLU A 157 -28.13 6.06 -27.93
N VAL A 158 -28.01 4.94 -28.65
CA VAL A 158 -26.80 4.35 -29.22
C VAL A 158 -26.68 4.77 -30.68
N LYS A 159 -25.50 5.19 -31.15
CA LYS A 159 -25.08 4.95 -32.55
C LYS A 159 -23.58 4.63 -32.68
N THR A 160 -23.39 3.61 -33.50
CA THR A 160 -22.24 2.85 -33.97
C THR A 160 -21.26 3.67 -34.80
N GLY A 161 -19.97 3.27 -34.80
CA GLY A 161 -19.15 3.33 -36.01
C GLY A 161 -17.76 3.98 -35.92
N THR A 162 -16.75 3.11 -35.93
CA THR A 162 -15.52 3.22 -36.72
C THR A 162 -14.28 3.91 -36.12
N SER A 163 -13.17 3.23 -36.38
CA SER A 163 -11.75 3.40 -36.05
C SER A 163 -11.22 4.83 -35.90
N VAL A 164 -10.14 4.98 -35.11
CA VAL A 164 -8.83 5.55 -35.51
C VAL A 164 -7.92 5.72 -34.27
N SER A 165 -6.68 5.26 -34.47
CA SER A 165 -5.38 5.55 -33.81
C SER A 165 -5.29 6.02 -32.36
N MET A 166 -4.32 5.42 -31.66
CA MET A 166 -3.70 5.92 -30.44
C MET A 166 -3.19 7.36 -30.66
N GLN A 167 -3.97 8.34 -30.26
CA GLN A 167 -3.54 9.71 -30.13
C GLN A 167 -4.26 10.28 -28.93
N GLU A 168 -3.46 10.77 -27.98
CA GLU A 168 -3.81 11.36 -26.69
C GLU A 168 -5.24 11.93 -26.65
N ARG A 169 -6.19 11.11 -26.21
CA ARG A 169 -7.53 11.60 -25.90
C ARG A 169 -7.40 12.35 -24.59
N LYS A 170 -7.39 13.69 -24.66
CA LYS A 170 -7.59 14.55 -23.49
C LYS A 170 -8.87 14.09 -22.78
N ALA A 171 -8.69 13.36 -21.68
CA ALA A 171 -9.76 12.95 -20.80
C ALA A 171 -10.61 14.17 -20.46
N LYS A 172 -11.93 14.08 -20.63
CA LYS A 172 -12.88 15.10 -20.20
C LYS A 172 -12.59 15.36 -18.72
N LYS A 173 -12.10 16.56 -18.37
CA LYS A 173 -11.56 16.87 -17.04
C LYS A 173 -12.61 16.58 -15.95
N ILE A 174 -12.52 15.39 -15.33
CA ILE A 174 -13.39 15.01 -14.22
C ILE A 174 -12.90 15.75 -12.99
N LYS A 175 -13.82 16.44 -12.29
CA LYS A 175 -13.49 17.11 -11.03
C LYS A 175 -13.49 16.09 -9.89
N GLY A 176 -12.49 16.19 -9.01
CA GLY A 176 -12.34 15.34 -7.82
C GLY A 176 -11.58 14.03 -8.09
N PRO A 177 -11.41 13.19 -7.06
CA PRO A 177 -10.67 11.92 -7.17
C PRO A 177 -11.30 11.00 -8.22
N HIS A 178 -10.50 10.52 -9.16
CA HIS A 178 -10.95 9.59 -10.20
C HIS A 178 -9.83 8.68 -10.70
N VAL A 179 -10.21 7.54 -11.28
CA VAL A 179 -9.32 6.69 -12.07
C VAL A 179 -9.11 7.36 -13.42
N GLU A 180 -7.86 7.64 -13.78
CA GLU A 180 -7.49 8.26 -15.06
C GLU A 180 -7.32 7.21 -16.16
N TYR A 181 -6.78 6.04 -15.80
CA TYR A 181 -6.44 5.01 -16.77
C TYR A 181 -6.44 3.63 -16.12
N LEU A 182 -6.78 2.62 -16.92
CA LEU A 182 -6.65 1.21 -16.56
C LEU A 182 -6.20 0.40 -17.78
N ASP A 183 -5.20 -0.44 -17.59
CA ASP A 183 -4.67 -1.37 -18.58
C ASP A 183 -4.36 -2.73 -17.98
N PHE A 184 -4.31 -3.74 -18.85
CA PHE A 184 -3.82 -5.06 -18.50
C PHE A 184 -2.63 -5.41 -19.38
N ARG A 185 -1.58 -5.95 -18.77
CA ARG A 185 -0.40 -6.43 -19.48
C ARG A 185 0.05 -7.78 -18.96
N ARG A 186 0.42 -8.66 -19.89
CA ARG A 186 1.21 -9.85 -19.58
C ARG A 186 2.68 -9.44 -19.38
N GLY A 187 3.30 -9.95 -18.34
CA GLY A 187 4.75 -9.83 -18.15
C GLY A 187 5.54 -11.04 -18.63
N GLU A 188 6.87 -10.96 -18.55
CA GLU A 188 7.77 -11.94 -19.18
C GLU A 188 7.73 -13.32 -18.51
N SER A 189 7.41 -13.36 -17.21
CA SER A 189 7.31 -14.60 -16.43
C SER A 189 5.89 -15.18 -16.43
N GLY A 190 4.99 -14.64 -17.26
CA GLY A 190 3.59 -15.07 -17.34
C GLY A 190 2.67 -14.45 -16.29
N GLU A 191 3.15 -13.48 -15.52
CA GLU A 191 2.35 -12.69 -14.60
C GLU A 191 1.34 -11.81 -15.36
N GLY A 192 0.15 -11.64 -14.77
CA GLY A 192 -0.83 -10.65 -15.23
C GLY A 192 -0.74 -9.38 -14.39
N ARG A 193 -0.46 -8.24 -15.03
CA ARG A 193 -0.39 -6.92 -14.38
C ARG A 193 -1.59 -6.07 -14.75
N VAL A 194 -2.37 -5.67 -13.76
CA VAL A 194 -3.41 -4.63 -13.86
C VAL A 194 -2.79 -3.31 -13.42
N ILE A 195 -2.71 -2.36 -14.34
CA ILE A 195 -2.05 -1.06 -14.14
C ILE A 195 -3.12 0.02 -14.10
N ILE A 196 -3.20 0.75 -12.99
CA ILE A 196 -4.22 1.76 -12.72
C ILE A 196 -3.54 3.11 -12.48
N SER A 197 -3.86 4.11 -13.31
CA SER A 197 -3.47 5.51 -13.04
C SER A 197 -4.58 6.22 -12.29
N LEU A 198 -4.22 6.91 -11.23
CA LEU A 198 -5.10 7.66 -10.34
C LEU A 198 -4.90 9.16 -10.55
N SER A 199 -5.95 9.95 -10.33
CA SER A 199 -5.84 11.40 -10.45
C SER A 199 -4.90 12.01 -9.42
N ASP A 200 -4.77 11.35 -8.26
CA ASP A 200 -3.95 11.76 -7.14
C ASP A 200 -3.33 10.53 -6.44
N ALA A 201 -2.13 10.68 -5.88
CA ALA A 201 -1.40 9.61 -5.22
C ALA A 201 -1.93 9.29 -3.81
N THR A 202 -2.66 10.22 -3.19
CA THR A 202 -3.18 10.12 -1.82
C THR A 202 -4.54 9.43 -1.73
N ILE A 203 -5.09 8.96 -2.85
CA ILE A 203 -6.38 8.25 -2.87
C ILE A 203 -6.28 6.98 -2.01
N PRO A 204 -7.15 6.79 -1.00
CA PRO A 204 -7.13 5.57 -0.19
C PRO A 204 -7.55 4.35 -1.02
N VAL A 205 -6.70 3.32 -1.01
CA VAL A 205 -6.91 2.06 -1.73
C VAL A 205 -6.97 0.88 -0.76
N ASP A 206 -8.01 0.06 -0.90
CA ASP A 206 -8.15 -1.23 -0.23
C ASP A 206 -8.08 -2.36 -1.25
N VAL A 207 -7.18 -3.33 -1.04
CA VAL A 207 -7.03 -4.53 -1.89
C VAL A 207 -7.27 -5.76 -1.05
N ARG A 208 -8.28 -6.56 -1.42
CA ARG A 208 -8.64 -7.77 -0.68
C ARG A 208 -9.03 -8.93 -1.59
N SER A 209 -8.93 -10.14 -1.07
CA SER A 209 -9.47 -11.34 -1.69
C SER A 209 -10.91 -11.56 -1.21
N GLU A 210 -11.88 -11.56 -2.11
CA GLU A 210 -13.31 -11.76 -1.81
C GLU A 210 -13.87 -12.80 -2.77
N ALA A 211 -14.37 -13.93 -2.25
CA ALA A 211 -14.92 -15.04 -3.05
C ALA A 211 -13.98 -15.51 -4.20
N GLY A 212 -12.68 -15.57 -3.93
CA GLY A 212 -11.66 -15.97 -4.91
C GLY A 212 -11.34 -14.90 -5.96
N GLN A 213 -11.83 -13.66 -5.79
CA GLN A 213 -11.52 -12.52 -6.64
C GLN A 213 -10.65 -11.51 -5.89
N VAL A 214 -9.80 -10.78 -6.61
CA VAL A 214 -9.09 -9.63 -6.04
C VAL A 214 -9.95 -8.39 -6.26
N VAL A 215 -10.47 -7.82 -5.17
CA VAL A 215 -11.30 -6.62 -5.19
C VAL A 215 -10.45 -5.43 -4.73
N VAL A 216 -10.42 -4.41 -5.56
CA VAL A 216 -9.72 -3.14 -5.31
C VAL A 216 -10.75 -2.03 -5.20
N ASP A 217 -10.88 -1.43 -4.02
CA ASP A 217 -11.78 -0.31 -3.75
C ASP A 217 -10.99 0.98 -3.55
N PHE A 218 -11.45 2.05 -4.21
CA PHE A 218 -10.88 3.39 -4.10
C PHE A 218 -11.88 4.31 -3.41
N THR A 219 -11.62 4.65 -2.15
CA THR A 219 -12.57 5.39 -1.32
C THR A 219 -12.79 6.80 -1.87
N GLY A 220 -14.05 7.20 -2.02
CA GLY A 220 -14.43 8.55 -2.50
C GLY A 220 -14.00 8.85 -3.95
N THR A 221 -13.70 7.81 -4.74
CA THR A 221 -13.12 7.95 -6.08
C THR A 221 -14.11 7.57 -7.17
N ARG A 222 -14.10 8.29 -8.30
CA ARG A 222 -15.00 8.03 -9.44
C ARG A 222 -14.31 7.26 -10.56
N VAL A 223 -15.08 6.51 -11.34
CA VAL A 223 -14.66 5.92 -12.62
C VAL A 223 -15.30 6.68 -13.78
N PRO A 224 -14.52 7.25 -14.72
CA PRO A 224 -15.04 7.76 -16.00
C PRO A 224 -15.88 6.71 -16.74
N ALA A 225 -16.95 7.11 -17.41
CA ALA A 225 -17.84 6.19 -18.14
C ALA A 225 -17.10 5.32 -19.18
N GLU A 226 -16.01 5.81 -19.75
CA GLU A 226 -15.17 5.08 -20.72
C GLU A 226 -14.32 3.96 -20.10
N LEU A 227 -14.07 4.03 -18.79
CA LEU A 227 -13.35 3.00 -18.03
C LEU A 227 -14.30 2.00 -17.37
N ILE A 228 -15.63 2.24 -17.38
CA ILE A 228 -16.62 1.27 -16.90
C ILE A 228 -16.79 0.19 -17.96
N LYS A 229 -15.98 -0.87 -17.86
CA LYS A 229 -15.96 -1.99 -18.79
C LYS A 229 -15.38 -3.24 -18.14
N ARG A 230 -15.59 -4.36 -18.81
CA ARG A 230 -14.93 -5.63 -18.53
C ARG A 230 -13.85 -5.87 -19.57
N LEU A 231 -12.64 -6.21 -19.12
CA LEU A 231 -11.57 -6.73 -19.95
C LEU A 231 -11.55 -8.25 -19.79
N ASP A 232 -11.65 -8.97 -20.90
CA ASP A 232 -11.35 -10.40 -20.95
C ASP A 232 -9.89 -10.56 -21.37
N VAL A 233 -9.10 -11.21 -20.51
CA VAL A 233 -7.65 -11.33 -20.66
C VAL A 233 -7.18 -12.78 -20.54
N MET A 234 -8.10 -13.73 -20.67
CA MET A 234 -7.83 -15.16 -20.57
C MET A 234 -6.82 -15.64 -21.63
N ASP A 235 -6.88 -15.06 -22.84
CA ASP A 235 -6.02 -15.43 -23.98
C ASP A 235 -4.55 -15.03 -23.81
N PHE A 236 -4.23 -14.23 -22.79
CA PHE A 236 -2.86 -13.81 -22.52
C PHE A 236 -2.06 -14.86 -21.73
N GLY A 237 -2.65 -15.98 -21.32
CA GLY A 237 -1.92 -17.05 -20.63
C GLY A 237 -1.36 -16.59 -19.28
N THR A 238 -2.14 -15.80 -18.54
CA THR A 238 -1.83 -15.35 -17.18
C THR A 238 -2.82 -15.94 -16.18
N PRO A 239 -2.54 -15.87 -14.87
CA PRO A 239 -3.53 -16.22 -13.84
C PRO A 239 -4.76 -15.31 -13.80
N VAL A 240 -4.81 -14.24 -14.60
CA VAL A 240 -5.96 -13.33 -14.65
C VAL A 240 -6.91 -13.76 -15.77
N LYS A 241 -8.21 -13.90 -15.46
CA LYS A 241 -9.28 -14.19 -16.41
C LYS A 241 -9.97 -12.92 -16.87
N THR A 242 -10.48 -12.11 -15.94
CA THR A 242 -11.16 -10.84 -16.25
C THR A 242 -10.75 -9.71 -15.33
N VAL A 243 -10.86 -8.49 -15.83
CA VAL A 243 -10.74 -7.25 -15.05
C VAL A 243 -11.99 -6.42 -15.27
N ASP A 244 -12.82 -6.32 -14.24
CA ASP A 244 -14.11 -5.63 -14.26
C ASP A 244 -13.97 -4.29 -13.51
N THR A 245 -14.25 -3.17 -14.18
CA THR A 245 -14.14 -1.83 -13.59
C THR A 245 -15.52 -1.19 -13.52
N GLY A 246 -15.87 -0.61 -12.37
CA GLY A 246 -17.16 0.03 -12.17
C GLY A 246 -17.25 0.88 -10.91
N MET A 247 -18.48 1.32 -10.61
CA MET A 247 -18.80 2.03 -9.38
C MET A 247 -19.58 1.11 -8.45
N ARG A 248 -19.26 1.11 -7.16
CA ARG A 248 -20.01 0.40 -6.10
C ARG A 248 -20.04 1.22 -4.82
N ASP A 249 -21.23 1.40 -4.27
CA ASP A 249 -21.45 2.14 -3.00
C ASP A 249 -20.82 3.55 -2.99
N GLY A 250 -20.78 4.20 -4.15
CA GLY A 250 -20.18 5.54 -4.33
C GLY A 250 -18.66 5.56 -4.54
N ASN A 251 -18.01 4.40 -4.50
CA ASN A 251 -16.57 4.23 -4.71
C ASN A 251 -16.27 3.60 -6.07
N ALA A 252 -15.10 3.86 -6.62
CA ALA A 252 -14.57 3.12 -7.75
C ALA A 252 -14.18 1.73 -7.25
N ARG A 253 -14.58 0.69 -7.99
CA ARG A 253 -14.24 -0.69 -7.70
C ARG A 253 -13.69 -1.37 -8.94
N ILE A 254 -12.58 -2.05 -8.78
CA ILE A 254 -12.02 -2.97 -9.78
C ILE A 254 -12.08 -4.38 -9.21
N VAL A 255 -12.60 -5.33 -9.97
CA VAL A 255 -12.65 -6.75 -9.61
C VAL A 255 -11.82 -7.52 -10.62
N ILE A 256 -10.76 -8.16 -10.13
CA ILE A 256 -9.88 -9.01 -10.92
C ILE A 256 -10.27 -10.44 -10.61
N SER A 257 -10.78 -11.15 -11.62
CA SER A 257 -11.15 -12.57 -11.49
C SER A 257 -9.97 -13.43 -11.94
N PRO A 258 -9.37 -14.23 -11.06
CA PRO A 258 -8.34 -15.20 -11.44
C PRO A 258 -8.90 -16.35 -12.28
N SER A 259 -8.03 -17.01 -13.04
CA SER A 259 -8.32 -18.27 -13.75
C SER A 259 -7.98 -19.51 -12.92
N THR A 260 -7.28 -19.33 -11.79
CA THR A 260 -6.83 -20.38 -10.87
C THR A 260 -6.79 -19.81 -9.45
N GLU A 261 -6.91 -20.65 -8.43
CA GLU A 261 -6.69 -20.30 -7.03
C GLU A 261 -5.19 -20.22 -6.66
N PHE A 262 -4.32 -20.77 -7.50
CA PHE A 262 -2.88 -20.84 -7.25
C PHE A 262 -2.13 -19.70 -7.93
N TYR A 263 -2.10 -18.55 -7.28
CA TYR A 263 -1.32 -17.39 -7.70
C TYR A 263 -0.68 -16.71 -6.49
N GLU A 264 0.42 -16.02 -6.72
CA GLU A 264 0.93 -15.04 -5.78
C GLU A 264 0.40 -13.66 -6.20
N GLN A 265 -0.15 -12.92 -5.24
CA GLN A 265 -0.62 -11.55 -5.44
C GLN A 265 0.41 -10.54 -4.93
N LEU A 266 0.79 -9.59 -5.77
CA LEU A 266 1.58 -8.43 -5.40
C LEU A 266 0.80 -7.15 -5.73
N ALA A 267 0.77 -6.21 -4.79
CA ALA A 267 0.14 -4.91 -4.98
C ALA A 267 1.12 -3.82 -4.55
N TYR A 268 1.39 -2.87 -5.43
CA TYR A 268 2.27 -1.74 -5.12
C TYR A 268 1.84 -0.49 -5.88
N GLN A 269 2.00 0.66 -5.24
CA GLN A 269 1.77 1.97 -5.86
C GLN A 269 3.08 2.75 -5.92
N SER A 270 3.31 3.44 -7.03
CA SER A 270 4.33 4.47 -7.20
C SER A 270 3.66 5.74 -7.73
N ASP A 271 3.66 6.78 -6.91
CA ASP A 271 2.93 8.03 -7.18
C ASP A 271 1.46 7.76 -7.49
N LYS A 272 1.03 8.07 -8.71
CA LYS A 272 -0.34 7.91 -9.19
C LYS A 272 -0.60 6.53 -9.80
N LEU A 273 0.42 5.68 -9.91
CA LEU A 273 0.34 4.40 -10.60
C LEU A 273 0.24 3.26 -9.59
N LEU A 274 -0.92 2.62 -9.49
CA LEU A 274 -1.12 1.39 -8.76
C LEU A 274 -0.98 0.19 -9.71
N THR A 275 -0.17 -0.79 -9.33
CA THR A 275 -0.03 -2.05 -10.06
C THR A 275 -0.46 -3.20 -9.16
N ILE A 276 -1.38 -4.01 -9.66
CA ILE A 276 -1.76 -5.30 -9.08
C ILE A 276 -1.25 -6.39 -10.00
N GLU A 277 -0.46 -7.31 -9.47
CA GLU A 277 0.20 -8.38 -10.20
C GLU A 277 -0.24 -9.73 -9.63
N LEU A 278 -0.67 -10.63 -10.51
CA LEU A 278 -0.93 -12.03 -10.19
C LEU A 278 0.10 -12.89 -10.93
N ARG A 279 1.03 -13.47 -10.18
CA ARG A 279 2.08 -14.36 -10.68
C ARG A 279 1.61 -15.82 -10.57
N PRO A 280 1.79 -16.66 -11.60
CA PRO A 280 1.52 -18.08 -11.47
C PRO A 280 2.48 -18.71 -10.46
N LEU A 281 1.97 -19.58 -9.58
CA LEU A 281 2.82 -20.39 -8.73
C LEU A 281 3.46 -21.54 -9.53
N THR A 282 4.72 -21.84 -9.21
CA THR A 282 5.42 -23.03 -9.70
C THR A 282 4.84 -24.30 -9.11
N LYS A 283 5.16 -25.47 -9.70
CA LYS A 283 4.68 -26.75 -9.19
C LYS A 283 5.14 -27.00 -7.75
N ASP A 284 6.40 -26.70 -7.47
CA ASP A 284 6.99 -26.91 -6.15
C ASP A 284 6.34 -25.97 -5.10
N GLU A 285 6.11 -24.70 -5.44
CA GLU A 285 5.40 -23.74 -4.57
C GLU A 285 3.96 -24.20 -4.28
N LYS A 286 3.26 -24.78 -5.28
CA LYS A 286 1.92 -25.35 -5.05
C LYS A 286 1.96 -26.54 -4.13
N GLU A 287 2.87 -27.48 -4.36
CA GLU A 287 3.02 -28.68 -3.52
C GLU A 287 3.43 -28.33 -2.09
N GLU A 288 4.18 -27.24 -1.88
CA GLU A 288 4.52 -26.72 -0.55
C GLU A 288 3.29 -26.15 0.17
N ILE A 289 2.53 -25.27 -0.50
CA ILE A 289 1.28 -24.72 0.05
C ILE A 289 0.27 -25.83 0.33
N GLU A 290 0.14 -26.80 -0.58
CA GLU A 290 -0.72 -27.97 -0.38
C GLU A 290 -0.23 -28.84 0.79
N ARG A 291 1.08 -29.00 0.99
CA ARG A 291 1.63 -29.72 2.13
C ARG A 291 1.42 -28.97 3.44
N GLU A 292 1.60 -27.65 3.46
CA GLU A 292 1.31 -26.81 4.62
C GLU A 292 -0.19 -26.87 4.98
N ASN A 293 -1.07 -26.73 3.99
CA ASN A 293 -2.51 -26.88 4.18
C ASN A 293 -2.93 -28.31 4.54
N ALA A 294 -2.23 -29.34 4.06
CA ALA A 294 -2.48 -30.73 4.42
C ALA A 294 -1.92 -31.09 5.81
N VAL A 295 -1.06 -30.27 6.40
CA VAL A 295 -0.59 -30.42 7.79
C VAL A 295 -1.57 -29.82 8.79
N PHE A 296 -2.43 -28.88 8.38
CA PHE A 296 -3.49 -28.27 9.19
C PHE A 296 -4.86 -28.55 8.57
N THR A 297 -5.43 -29.71 8.89
CA THR A 297 -6.69 -30.23 8.36
C THR A 297 -7.89 -29.99 9.27
N GLY A 298 -7.65 -29.43 10.46
CA GLY A 298 -8.66 -29.26 11.47
C GLY A 298 -9.68 -28.17 11.13
N ASP A 299 -10.97 -28.49 11.32
CA ASP A 299 -12.06 -27.52 11.28
C ASP A 299 -11.72 -26.24 12.05
N ARG A 300 -11.93 -25.08 11.43
CA ARG A 300 -11.59 -23.81 12.07
C ARG A 300 -12.51 -23.52 13.24
N LEU A 301 -11.90 -23.28 14.38
CA LEU A 301 -12.55 -23.07 15.66
C LEU A 301 -12.54 -21.59 16.02
N THR A 302 -13.72 -21.09 16.38
CA THR A 302 -13.89 -19.76 17.00
C THR A 302 -14.51 -19.97 18.37
N LEU A 303 -13.74 -19.72 19.43
CA LEU A 303 -14.15 -19.94 20.81
C LEU A 303 -13.86 -18.70 21.65
N ASN A 304 -14.73 -18.41 22.61
CA ASN A 304 -14.51 -17.34 23.56
C ASN A 304 -14.95 -17.81 24.93
N PHE A 305 -13.99 -18.08 25.80
CA PHE A 305 -14.22 -18.44 27.18
C PHE A 305 -13.59 -17.42 28.11
N GLN A 306 -14.30 -17.12 29.19
CA GLN A 306 -13.79 -16.30 30.27
C GLN A 306 -13.96 -17.07 31.57
N ASN A 307 -12.85 -17.25 32.29
CA ASN A 307 -12.83 -17.87 33.61
C ASN A 307 -13.56 -19.23 33.65
N ILE A 308 -13.27 -20.11 32.70
CA ILE A 308 -13.85 -21.45 32.60
C ILE A 308 -12.87 -22.49 33.14
N GLU A 309 -13.37 -23.58 33.73
CA GLU A 309 -12.51 -24.68 34.16
C GLU A 309 -11.80 -25.32 32.96
N VAL A 310 -10.49 -25.54 33.08
CA VAL A 310 -9.67 -26.13 32.00
C VAL A 310 -10.24 -27.46 31.52
N ARG A 311 -10.78 -28.26 32.44
CA ARG A 311 -11.42 -29.56 32.13
C ARG A 311 -12.64 -29.39 31.20
N ALA A 312 -13.47 -28.39 31.44
CA ALA A 312 -14.66 -28.12 30.64
C ALA A 312 -14.29 -27.68 29.21
N VAL A 313 -13.21 -26.91 29.05
CA VAL A 313 -12.69 -26.52 27.73
C VAL A 313 -12.17 -27.72 26.95
N LEU A 314 -11.37 -28.58 27.60
CA LEU A 314 -10.82 -29.77 26.97
C LEU A 314 -11.92 -30.74 26.52
N GLN A 315 -12.99 -30.88 27.31
CA GLN A 315 -14.17 -31.67 26.92
C GLN A 315 -14.91 -31.05 25.74
N LEU A 316 -15.10 -29.73 25.73
CA LEU A 316 -15.78 -29.07 24.62
C LEU A 316 -14.99 -29.16 23.30
N ILE A 317 -13.66 -29.07 23.36
CA ILE A 317 -12.79 -29.31 22.20
C ILE A 317 -12.87 -30.78 21.77
N ALA A 318 -12.87 -31.73 22.71
CA ALA A 318 -13.05 -33.15 22.43
C ALA A 318 -14.38 -33.44 21.70
N ASP A 319 -15.48 -32.88 22.20
CA ASP A 319 -16.82 -33.02 21.62
C ASP A 319 -16.90 -32.41 20.23
N PHE A 320 -16.25 -31.26 20.00
CA PHE A 320 -16.24 -30.60 18.70
C PHE A 320 -15.38 -31.36 17.67
N THR A 321 -14.20 -31.81 18.08
CA THR A 321 -13.24 -32.49 17.20
C THR A 321 -13.51 -33.99 17.04
N GLY A 322 -14.46 -34.54 17.81
CA GLY A 322 -14.75 -35.97 17.85
C GLY A 322 -13.62 -36.82 18.44
N MET A 323 -12.63 -36.19 19.09
CA MET A 323 -11.48 -36.87 19.69
C MET A 323 -11.78 -37.32 21.12
N ASN A 324 -11.25 -38.48 21.50
CA ASN A 324 -11.34 -38.96 22.87
C ASN A 324 -10.23 -38.34 23.72
N VAL A 325 -10.57 -37.31 24.51
CA VAL A 325 -9.62 -36.65 25.42
C VAL A 325 -9.76 -37.23 26.82
N VAL A 326 -8.67 -37.78 27.37
CA VAL A 326 -8.59 -38.29 28.75
C VAL A 326 -7.69 -37.36 29.56
N VAL A 327 -8.29 -36.68 30.54
CA VAL A 327 -7.61 -35.67 31.36
C VAL A 327 -7.37 -36.22 32.77
N SER A 328 -6.12 -36.17 33.26
CA SER A 328 -5.79 -36.63 34.61
C SER A 328 -6.45 -35.77 35.71
N ASP A 329 -6.63 -36.34 36.90
CA ASP A 329 -7.26 -35.65 38.05
C ASP A 329 -6.43 -34.45 38.56
N SER A 330 -5.16 -34.36 38.15
CA SER A 330 -4.24 -33.27 38.50
C SER A 330 -4.45 -31.99 37.68
N VAL A 331 -5.28 -32.01 36.64
CA VAL A 331 -5.54 -30.81 35.82
C VAL A 331 -6.62 -29.97 36.48
N ASN A 332 -6.17 -28.99 37.27
CA ASN A 332 -7.01 -28.00 37.94
C ASN A 332 -6.60 -26.59 37.50
N GLY A 333 -7.58 -25.70 37.37
CA GLY A 333 -7.35 -24.29 37.01
C GLY A 333 -8.47 -23.71 36.16
N SER A 334 -8.50 -22.38 36.08
CA SER A 334 -9.39 -21.61 35.23
C SER A 334 -8.62 -20.97 34.07
N LEU A 335 -9.20 -20.97 32.88
CA LEU A 335 -8.63 -20.38 31.67
C LEU A 335 -9.58 -19.31 31.10
N THR A 336 -9.00 -18.24 30.57
CA THR A 336 -9.69 -17.27 29.70
C THR A 336 -9.01 -17.36 28.33
N LEU A 337 -9.76 -17.71 27.29
CA LEU A 337 -9.24 -17.99 25.96
C LEU A 337 -10.17 -17.43 24.89
N ARG A 338 -9.62 -16.70 23.92
CA ARG A 338 -10.34 -16.20 22.75
C ARG A 338 -9.62 -16.65 21.49
N LEU A 339 -10.24 -17.55 20.75
CA LEU A 339 -9.80 -18.05 19.45
C LEU A 339 -10.76 -17.54 18.38
N GLN A 340 -10.23 -17.06 17.26
CA GLN A 340 -11.02 -16.67 16.10
C GLN A 340 -10.42 -17.31 14.86
N ASN A 341 -11.22 -18.13 14.18
CA ASN A 341 -10.86 -18.76 12.91
C ASN A 341 -9.50 -19.50 12.95
N VAL A 342 -9.21 -20.21 14.05
CA VAL A 342 -7.96 -20.95 14.26
C VAL A 342 -8.19 -22.43 13.92
N PRO A 343 -7.37 -23.08 13.08
CA PRO A 343 -7.44 -24.53 12.89
C PRO A 343 -7.22 -25.24 14.24
N TRP A 344 -7.98 -26.30 14.52
CA TRP A 344 -7.90 -26.96 15.83
C TRP A 344 -6.65 -27.84 16.02
N ASP A 345 -5.99 -28.24 14.93
CA ASP A 345 -4.84 -29.17 14.91
C ASP A 345 -3.46 -28.50 14.87
#